data_AF-A0A1W1Y2Q9-F1
#
_entry.id   AF-A0A1W1Y2Q9-F1
#
_cell.length_a   1.000
_cell.length_b   1.000
_cell.length_c   1.000
_cell.angle_alpha   90.00
_cell.angle_beta   90.00
_cell.angle_gamma   90.00
#
_symmetry.space_group_name_H-M   'P 1'
#
loop_
_entity.id
_entity.type
_entity.pdbx_description
1 polymer ?
#
loop_
_entity_poly.entity_id
_entity_poly.type
_entity_poly.pdbx_seq_one_letter_code
_entity_poly.pdbx_strand_id
1 'polypeptide(L)'
;MKNSAPLSNFLGMCDAVVAGPAMSDGKAASKVTGHLLRLCHAQLVLDAAMLMYLVSHADRLRSLAHPSVLTPHIGALAAMLACDADEIEQNRLSAVKKASSRFGAVCVLKGATSLSAAPGGDAFAYAGGGVGLPGGEDDRQSR
;
A
#
# COMPACT_ATOMS: atom_id res chain seq x y z
N MET A 1 -26.86 -5.22 8.41
CA MET A 1 -26.28 -4.02 9.06
C MET A 1 -26.29 -4.25 10.55
N LYS A 2 -25.14 -4.47 11.22
CA LYS A 2 -25.06 -4.46 12.69
C LYS A 2 -23.72 -3.83 13.11
N ASN A 3 -23.82 -2.61 13.67
CA ASN A 3 -22.84 -1.82 14.41
C ASN A 3 -21.42 -1.59 13.84
N SER A 4 -21.26 -0.56 13.00
CA SER A 4 -19.95 0.09 12.76
C SER A 4 -19.60 1.16 13.81
N ALA A 5 -20.54 1.48 14.72
CA ALA A 5 -20.37 2.50 15.77
C ALA A 5 -19.13 2.30 16.68
N PRO A 6 -18.72 1.06 17.04
CA PRO A 6 -17.48 0.89 17.81
C PRO A 6 -16.26 1.31 17.00
N LEU A 7 -16.20 0.91 15.72
CA LEU A 7 -15.06 1.18 14.85
C LEU A 7 -14.88 2.68 14.59
N SER A 8 -15.97 3.41 14.35
CA SER A 8 -15.90 4.87 14.12
C SER A 8 -15.38 5.62 15.34
N ASN A 9 -15.76 5.22 16.55
CA ASN A 9 -15.26 5.86 17.77
C ASN A 9 -13.75 5.66 17.95
N PHE A 10 -13.25 4.44 17.71
CA PHE A 10 -11.81 4.18 17.79
C PHE A 10 -11.03 4.91 16.69
N LEU A 11 -11.53 4.93 15.46
CA LEU A 11 -10.87 5.63 14.34
C LEU A 11 -10.74 7.14 14.57
N GLY A 12 -11.71 7.75 15.25
CA GLY A 12 -11.68 9.18 15.59
C GLY A 12 -10.65 9.57 16.66
N MET A 13 -10.04 8.59 17.33
CA MET A 13 -9.02 8.79 18.37
C MET A 13 -7.60 8.50 17.90
N CYS A 14 -7.40 8.12 16.63
CA CYS A 14 -6.10 7.72 16.09
C CYS A 14 -5.53 8.79 15.17
N ASP A 15 -4.22 9.07 15.26
CA ASP A 15 -3.50 9.89 14.29
C ASP A 15 -3.14 9.10 13.01
N ALA A 16 -2.94 7.79 13.16
CA ALA A 16 -2.67 6.87 12.06
C ALA A 16 -3.33 5.50 12.31
N VAL A 17 -3.71 4.83 11.22
CA VAL A 17 -4.31 3.50 11.25
C VAL A 17 -3.56 2.60 10.29
N VAL A 18 -3.00 1.52 10.83
CA VAL A 18 -2.39 0.45 10.05
C VAL A 18 -3.43 -0.64 9.85
N ALA A 19 -3.70 -1.00 8.60
CA ALA A 19 -4.64 -2.07 8.27
C ALA A 19 -4.01 -3.06 7.28
N GLY A 20 -3.90 -4.31 7.70
CA GLY A 20 -3.61 -5.46 6.84
C GLY A 20 -4.47 -6.64 7.30
N PRO A 21 -4.78 -7.63 6.46
CA PRO A 21 -5.62 -8.72 6.86
C PRO A 21 -4.74 -9.84 7.38
N ALA A 22 -4.86 -10.12 8.67
CA ALA A 22 -4.87 -11.50 9.15
C ALA A 22 -6.26 -12.15 8.92
N MET A 23 -7.00 -11.71 7.89
CA MET A 23 -8.35 -12.19 7.59
C MET A 23 -8.29 -13.19 6.43
N SER A 24 -8.77 -14.41 6.69
CA SER A 24 -8.83 -15.50 5.70
C SER A 24 -10.01 -15.38 4.73
N ASP A 25 -11.03 -14.56 5.04
CA ASP A 25 -12.19 -14.33 4.18
C ASP A 25 -12.07 -13.03 3.37
N GLY A 26 -11.94 -13.16 2.05
CA GLY A 26 -11.81 -12.04 1.13
C GLY A 26 -13.05 -11.15 1.01
N LYS A 27 -14.27 -11.68 1.22
CA LYS A 27 -15.50 -10.87 1.21
C LYS A 27 -15.58 -10.00 2.45
N ALA A 28 -15.17 -10.54 3.60
CA ALA A 28 -15.07 -9.77 4.84
C ALA A 28 -13.99 -8.69 4.72
N ALA A 29 -12.81 -9.04 4.20
CA ALA A 29 -11.71 -8.11 3.98
C ALA A 29 -12.13 -6.92 3.09
N SER A 30 -12.77 -7.18 1.94
CA SER A 30 -13.28 -6.13 1.05
C SER A 30 -14.29 -5.20 1.75
N LYS A 31 -15.23 -5.75 2.53
CA LYS A 31 -16.19 -4.94 3.29
C LYS A 31 -15.52 -4.07 4.36
N VAL A 32 -14.52 -4.60 5.06
CA VAL A 32 -13.75 -3.86 6.06
C VAL A 32 -12.97 -2.74 5.39
N THR A 33 -12.28 -3.02 4.29
CA THR A 33 -11.58 -2.01 3.47
C THR A 33 -12.53 -0.89 3.07
N GLY A 34 -13.71 -1.23 2.55
CA GLY A 34 -14.71 -0.24 2.16
C GLY A 34 -15.20 0.62 3.33
N HIS A 35 -15.38 0.05 4.52
CA HIS A 35 -15.74 0.83 5.72
C HIS A 35 -14.60 1.72 6.20
N LEU A 36 -13.38 1.20 6.24
CA LEU A 36 -12.20 1.92 6.70
C LEU A 36 -11.92 3.14 5.81
N LEU A 37 -11.98 2.97 4.49
CA LEU A 37 -11.85 4.08 3.52
C LEU A 37 -13.02 5.08 3.57
N ARG A 38 -14.14 4.75 4.20
CA ARG A 38 -15.29 5.67 4.36
C ARG A 38 -15.25 6.43 5.68
N LEU A 39 -14.76 5.80 6.74
CA LEU A 39 -14.91 6.29 8.11
C LEU A 39 -13.60 6.81 8.70
N CYS A 40 -12.45 6.41 8.16
CA CYS A 40 -11.15 6.84 8.66
C CYS A 40 -10.77 8.19 8.06
N HIS A 41 -10.56 9.16 8.96
CA HIS A 41 -10.01 10.48 8.61
C HIS A 41 -8.53 10.62 8.98
N ALA A 42 -7.98 9.65 9.71
CA ALA A 42 -6.57 9.57 10.08
C ALA A 42 -5.68 9.10 8.91
N GLN A 43 -4.36 9.24 9.06
CA GLN A 43 -3.39 8.73 8.09
C GLN A 43 -3.50 7.21 7.95
N LEU A 44 -3.67 6.71 6.72
CA LEU A 44 -3.83 5.28 6.46
C LEU A 44 -2.53 4.65 5.97
N VAL A 45 -2.17 3.50 6.56
CA VAL A 45 -1.12 2.61 6.08
C VAL A 45 -1.73 1.23 5.82
N LEU A 46 -1.68 0.77 4.57
CA LEU A 46 -2.33 -0.45 4.11
C LEU A 46 -1.28 -1.49 3.67
N ASP A 47 -1.43 -2.73 4.14
CA ASP A 47 -0.45 -3.80 3.93
C ASP A 47 -1.11 -5.17 3.61
N ALA A 48 -0.27 -6.14 3.22
CA ALA A 48 -0.56 -7.54 3.02
C ALA A 48 -1.68 -7.79 2.00
N ALA A 49 -2.45 -8.88 2.15
CA ALA A 49 -3.49 -9.25 1.19
C ALA A 49 -4.64 -8.23 1.09
N MET A 50 -4.68 -7.19 1.95
CA MET A 50 -5.70 -6.13 1.88
C MET A 50 -5.53 -5.30 0.61
N LEU A 51 -4.28 -5.17 0.16
CA LEU A 51 -3.92 -4.41 -1.02
C LEU A 51 -4.63 -4.90 -2.28
N MET A 52 -4.87 -6.21 -2.39
CA MET A 52 -5.62 -6.80 -3.52
C MET A 52 -7.07 -6.31 -3.58
N TYR A 53 -7.69 -6.04 -2.43
CA TYR A 53 -9.06 -5.53 -2.37
C TYR A 53 -9.16 -4.01 -2.58
N LEU A 54 -8.03 -3.30 -2.64
CA LEU A 54 -8.01 -1.87 -2.97
C LEU A 54 -8.22 -1.61 -4.46
N VAL A 55 -8.02 -2.62 -5.32
CA VAL A 55 -8.18 -2.49 -6.77
C VAL A 55 -9.56 -1.95 -7.14
N SER A 56 -10.61 -2.43 -6.47
CA SER A 56 -12.01 -1.97 -6.65
C SER A 56 -12.33 -0.65 -5.94
N HIS A 57 -11.36 -0.06 -5.23
CA HIS A 57 -11.53 1.16 -4.43
C HIS A 57 -10.52 2.25 -4.79
N ALA A 58 -9.81 2.13 -5.92
CA ALA A 58 -8.77 3.09 -6.33
C ALA A 58 -9.27 4.54 -6.36
N ASP A 59 -10.46 4.79 -6.93
CA ASP A 59 -11.09 6.12 -6.93
C ASP A 59 -11.27 6.70 -5.53
N ARG A 60 -11.69 5.85 -4.59
CA ARG A 60 -11.93 6.26 -3.20
C ARG A 60 -10.62 6.55 -2.47
N LEU A 61 -9.55 5.78 -2.73
CA LEU A 61 -8.23 6.10 -2.18
C LEU A 61 -7.74 7.46 -2.69
N ARG A 62 -7.90 7.73 -3.99
CA ARG A 62 -7.53 9.02 -4.58
C ARG A 62 -8.32 10.20 -4.01
N SER A 63 -9.55 9.98 -3.56
CA SER A 63 -10.40 11.03 -3.00
C SER A 63 -10.19 11.29 -1.51
N LEU A 64 -9.29 10.56 -0.84
CA LEU A 64 -8.98 10.82 0.56
C LEU A 64 -8.30 12.17 0.73
N ALA A 65 -8.53 12.81 1.88
CA ALA A 65 -7.93 14.13 2.18
C ALA A 65 -6.40 14.07 2.27
N HIS A 66 -5.85 12.92 2.65
CA HIS A 66 -4.41 12.67 2.72
C HIS A 66 -4.06 11.38 1.95
N PRO A 67 -2.95 11.36 1.18
CA PRO A 67 -2.51 10.15 0.50
C PRO A 67 -2.22 9.02 1.49
N SER A 68 -2.81 7.84 1.25
CA SER A 68 -2.48 6.63 2.01
C SER A 68 -1.05 6.16 1.71
N VAL A 69 -0.48 5.33 2.59
CA VAL A 69 0.74 4.57 2.34
C VAL A 69 0.38 3.12 2.05
N LEU A 70 0.90 2.56 0.96
CA LEU A 70 0.73 1.16 0.56
C LEU A 70 2.09 0.46 0.66
N THR A 71 2.15 -0.72 1.27
CA THR A 71 3.43 -1.41 1.50
C THR A 71 3.51 -2.80 0.85
N PRO A 72 3.27 -2.92 -0.47
CA PRO A 72 3.24 -4.21 -1.14
C PRO A 72 4.61 -4.91 -1.15
N HIS A 73 4.59 -6.25 -1.09
CA HIS A 73 5.65 -7.05 -1.70
C HIS A 73 5.36 -7.27 -3.20
N ILE A 74 6.30 -7.87 -3.95
CA ILE A 74 6.19 -8.06 -5.41
C ILE A 74 4.86 -8.71 -5.82
N GLY A 75 4.51 -9.87 -5.25
CA GLY A 75 3.26 -10.54 -5.58
C GLY A 75 1.99 -9.70 -5.31
N ALA A 76 1.99 -8.87 -4.26
CA ALA A 76 0.86 -7.98 -3.97
C ALA A 76 0.80 -6.84 -4.98
N LEU A 77 1.96 -6.27 -5.35
CA LEU A 77 2.06 -5.22 -6.37
C LEU A 77 1.62 -5.73 -7.75
N ALA A 78 2.04 -6.94 -8.13
CA ALA A 78 1.63 -7.64 -9.34
C ALA A 78 0.10 -7.78 -9.40
N ALA A 79 -0.50 -8.27 -8.31
CA ALA A 79 -1.96 -8.38 -8.19
C ALA A 79 -2.67 -7.02 -8.26
N MET A 80 -2.14 -5.98 -7.62
CA MET A 80 -2.70 -4.63 -7.68
C MET A 80 -2.66 -4.03 -9.09
N LEU A 81 -1.60 -4.34 -9.85
CA LEU A 81 -1.39 -3.82 -11.20
C LEU A 81 -1.97 -4.71 -12.31
N ALA A 82 -2.46 -5.91 -11.96
CA ALA A 82 -2.93 -6.93 -12.89
C ALA A 82 -1.86 -7.33 -13.93
N CYS A 83 -0.66 -7.63 -13.45
CA CYS A 83 0.46 -8.12 -14.23
C CYS A 83 1.21 -9.23 -13.47
N ASP A 84 2.21 -9.83 -14.12
CA ASP A 84 3.00 -10.91 -13.50
C ASP A 84 4.09 -10.37 -12.56
N ALA A 85 4.47 -11.20 -11.58
CA ALA A 85 5.54 -10.86 -10.63
C ALA A 85 6.89 -10.61 -11.32
N ASP A 86 7.18 -11.35 -12.40
CA ASP A 86 8.41 -11.20 -13.17
C ASP A 86 8.48 -9.84 -13.88
N GLU A 87 7.34 -9.31 -14.35
CA GLU A 87 7.28 -7.96 -14.95
C GLU A 87 7.58 -6.88 -13.90
N ILE A 88 7.12 -7.09 -12.66
CA ILE A 88 7.42 -6.19 -11.54
C ILE A 88 8.90 -6.25 -11.21
N GLU A 89 9.50 -7.43 -11.12
CA GLU A 89 10.93 -7.60 -10.82
C GLU A 89 11.82 -6.97 -11.89
N GLN A 90 11.47 -7.12 -13.17
CA GLN A 90 12.22 -6.51 -14.26
C GLN A 90 12.16 -4.98 -14.27
N ASN A 91 11.08 -4.38 -13.74
CA ASN A 91 10.81 -2.94 -13.83
C ASN A 91 10.28 -2.34 -12.52
N ARG A 92 10.93 -2.66 -11.39
CA ARG A 92 10.43 -2.35 -10.03
C ARG A 92 10.09 -0.87 -9.82
N LEU A 93 10.98 0.04 -10.22
CA LEU A 93 10.76 1.49 -10.08
C LEU A 93 9.52 1.97 -10.86
N SER A 94 9.38 1.50 -12.10
CA SER A 94 8.24 1.82 -12.96
C SER A 94 6.94 1.30 -12.36
N ALA A 95 6.95 0.06 -11.85
CA ALA A 95 5.80 -0.54 -11.18
C ALA A 95 5.36 0.25 -9.93
N VAL A 96 6.31 0.67 -9.08
CA VAL A 96 6.01 1.46 -7.87
C VAL A 96 5.41 2.81 -8.23
N LYS A 97 5.97 3.51 -9.23
CA LYS A 97 5.40 4.77 -9.75
C LYS A 97 4.00 4.56 -10.33
N LYS A 98 3.80 3.51 -11.13
CA LYS A 98 2.49 3.16 -11.72
C LYS A 98 1.45 2.90 -10.64
N ALA A 99 1.80 2.16 -9.59
CA ALA A 99 0.89 1.94 -8.46
C ALA A 99 0.61 3.25 -7.71
N SER A 100 1.63 4.03 -7.40
CA SER A 100 1.45 5.31 -6.69
C SER A 100 0.48 6.24 -7.44
N SER A 101 0.69 6.42 -8.74
CA SER A 101 -0.21 7.20 -9.61
C SER A 101 -1.62 6.59 -9.69
N ARG A 102 -1.72 5.27 -9.91
CA ARG A 102 -3.01 4.57 -10.00
C ARG A 102 -3.84 4.72 -8.73
N PHE A 103 -3.24 4.67 -7.56
CA PHE A 103 -3.98 4.69 -6.30
C PHE A 103 -3.98 6.06 -5.61
N GLY A 104 -3.25 7.06 -6.12
CA GLY A 104 -3.07 8.36 -5.46
C GLY A 104 -2.47 8.22 -4.07
N ALA A 105 -1.60 7.22 -3.88
CA ALA A 105 -1.05 6.83 -2.60
C ALA A 105 0.48 6.76 -2.68
N VAL A 106 1.17 6.93 -1.55
CA VAL A 106 2.59 6.59 -1.45
C VAL A 106 2.71 5.07 -1.53
N CYS A 107 3.50 4.55 -2.46
CA CYS A 107 3.72 3.11 -2.61
C CYS A 107 5.14 2.77 -2.17
N VAL A 108 5.31 1.79 -1.28
CA VAL A 108 6.60 1.31 -0.76
C VAL A 108 6.73 -0.17 -1.05
N LEU A 109 7.50 -0.52 -2.08
CA LEU A 109 7.78 -1.90 -2.45
C LEU A 109 8.88 -2.48 -1.56
N LYS A 110 8.50 -3.48 -0.77
CA LYS A 110 9.42 -4.24 0.10
C LYS A 110 10.30 -5.18 -0.74
N GLY A 111 11.58 -5.28 -0.37
CA GLY A 111 12.58 -6.17 -0.95
C GLY A 111 13.99 -5.77 -0.50
N ALA A 112 15.02 -6.37 -1.08
CA ALA A 112 16.43 -6.10 -0.75
C ALA A 112 16.80 -4.61 -0.82
N THR A 113 16.48 -3.99 -1.95
CA THR A 113 16.32 -2.55 -2.04
C THR A 113 14.84 -2.24 -1.86
N SER A 114 14.52 -1.41 -0.87
CA SER A 114 13.17 -0.87 -0.73
C SER A 114 13.02 0.32 -1.68
N LEU A 115 11.95 0.31 -2.48
CA LEU A 115 11.63 1.41 -3.40
C LEU A 115 10.36 2.10 -2.94
N SER A 116 10.33 3.43 -2.97
CA SER A 116 9.11 4.19 -2.70
C SER A 116 8.81 5.18 -3.82
N ALA A 117 7.53 5.46 -4.06
CA ALA A 117 7.09 6.56 -4.92
C ALA A 117 5.89 7.29 -4.32
N ALA A 118 5.87 8.61 -4.48
CA ALA A 118 4.78 9.48 -4.10
C ALA A 118 3.87 9.79 -5.30
N PRO A 119 2.59 10.14 -5.07
CA PRO A 119 1.63 10.44 -6.16
C PRO A 119 2.07 11.58 -7.08
N GLY A 120 2.97 12.45 -6.61
CA GLY A 120 3.58 13.55 -7.37
C GLY A 120 4.70 13.12 -8.34
N GLY A 121 5.10 11.84 -8.34
CA GLY A 121 6.10 11.29 -9.26
C GLY A 121 7.50 11.13 -8.68
N ASP A 122 7.78 11.75 -7.54
CA ASP A 122 9.03 11.54 -6.78
C ASP A 122 9.16 10.08 -6.37
N ALA A 123 10.36 9.52 -6.51
CA ALA A 123 10.66 8.16 -6.10
C ALA A 123 12.04 8.07 -5.46
N PHE A 124 12.16 7.17 -4.49
CA PHE A 124 13.37 6.97 -3.69
C PHE A 124 13.71 5.49 -3.65
N ALA A 125 15.01 5.20 -3.59
CA ALA A 125 15.54 3.87 -3.35
C ALA A 125 16.32 3.89 -2.05
N TYR A 126 16.14 2.85 -1.24
CA TYR A 126 16.87 2.65 0.01
C TYR A 126 17.47 1.25 0.04
N ALA A 127 18.79 1.18 0.13
CA ALA A 127 19.57 -0.06 0.11
C ALA A 127 20.17 -0.45 1.48
N GLY A 128 19.84 0.27 2.56
CA GLY A 128 20.43 0.03 3.89
C GLY A 128 19.91 -1.26 4.54
N GLY A 129 20.75 -2.30 4.58
CA GLY A 129 20.46 -3.60 5.17
C GLY A 129 21.10 -3.81 6.55
N GLY A 130 20.29 -4.08 7.57
CA GLY A 130 20.73 -4.71 8.82
C GLY A 130 20.57 -6.23 8.74
N VAL A 131 21.44 -6.97 9.43
CA VAL A 131 21.44 -8.45 9.48
C VAL A 131 20.07 -8.95 9.94
N GLY A 132 19.26 -9.51 9.03
CA GLY A 132 17.90 -10.01 9.32
C GLY A 132 16.84 -9.66 8.27
N LEU A 133 17.13 -8.76 7.33
CA LEU A 133 16.28 -8.46 6.16
C LEU A 133 16.97 -9.00 4.89
N PRO A 134 16.25 -9.62 3.93
CA PRO A 134 16.88 -10.17 2.74
C PRO A 134 17.40 -9.06 1.82
N GLY A 135 18.72 -8.83 1.84
CA GLY A 135 19.55 -8.03 0.90
C GLY A 135 19.46 -6.51 1.10
N GLY A 136 20.42 -5.67 0.72
CA GLY A 136 21.70 -5.86 0.02
C GLY A 136 22.08 -4.52 -0.63
N GLU A 137 23.24 -3.99 -0.26
CA GLU A 137 23.80 -2.67 -0.55
C GLU A 137 24.06 -2.45 -2.05
N ASP A 138 23.47 -1.42 -2.66
CA ASP A 138 24.07 -0.66 -3.78
C ASP A 138 23.38 0.71 -3.93
N ASP A 139 24.08 1.75 -3.47
CA ASP A 139 23.78 3.15 -3.75
C ASP A 139 24.34 3.51 -5.14
N ARG A 140 23.49 3.53 -6.17
CA ARG A 140 23.61 4.46 -7.33
C ARG A 140 22.53 4.26 -8.40
N GLN A 141 21.74 5.31 -8.64
CA GLN A 141 21.32 5.88 -9.95
C GLN A 141 20.10 6.80 -9.68
N SER A 142 20.26 8.09 -9.39
CA SER A 142 20.60 9.24 -10.25
C SER A 142 19.61 9.54 -11.38
N ARG A 143 18.94 10.71 -11.22
CA ARG A 143 18.34 11.63 -12.21
C ARG A 143 16.90 11.39 -12.66
#